data_AF-A0A535EVH1-F1
#
_entry.id   AF-A0A535EVH1-F1
#
_cell.length_a   1.000
_cell.length_b   1.000
_cell.length_c   1.000
_cell.angle_alpha   90.00
_cell.angle_beta   90.00
_cell.angle_gamma   90.00
#
_symmetry.space_group_name_H-M   'P 1'
#
loop_
_entity.id
_entity.type
_entity.pdbx_description
1 polymer ?
#
loop_
_entity_poly.entity_id
_entity_poly.type
_entity_poly.pdbx_seq_one_letter_code
_entity_poly.pdbx_strand_id
1 'polypeptide(L)'
;MARRIVAFSFLILLAGAALLVAYGFFAPVKGVAPGCNIFAGTEVAAIGPSFKGCARGYYQPGGEIAQTPDSSSYSLSLDLGSLRCDFRPDQFIVVRSHATTDEQNRLLLVVEACG
;
A
#
# COMPACT_ATOMS: atom_id res chain seq x y z
N MET A 1 1.11 28.98 38.01
CA MET A 1 1.76 27.67 37.70
C MET A 1 0.92 26.78 36.76
N ALA A 2 -0.41 26.78 36.82
CA ALA A 2 -1.28 25.92 35.99
C ALA A 2 -1.15 26.09 34.45
N ARG A 3 -0.95 27.31 33.94
CA ARG A 3 -0.86 27.60 32.49
C ARG A 3 0.30 26.90 31.77
N ARG A 4 1.41 26.63 32.47
CA ARG A 4 2.58 25.96 31.89
C ARG A 4 2.35 24.45 31.79
N ILE A 5 1.68 23.85 32.77
CA ILE A 5 1.41 22.40 32.80
C ILE A 5 0.52 21.99 31.63
N VAL A 6 -0.51 22.79 31.31
CA VAL A 6 -1.40 22.52 30.17
C VAL A 6 -0.66 22.58 28.83
N ALA A 7 0.26 23.54 28.65
CA ALA A 7 1.06 23.66 27.43
C ALA A 7 2.03 22.50 27.24
N PHE A 8 2.65 22.00 28.32
CA PHE A 8 3.53 20.83 28.28
C PHE A 8 2.76 19.54 27.96
N SER A 9 1.57 19.35 28.54
CA SER A 9 0.71 18.20 28.21
C SER A 9 0.26 18.21 26.74
N PHE A 10 -0.05 19.38 26.20
CA PHE A 10 -0.43 19.52 24.78
C PHE A 10 0.74 19.22 23.83
N LEU A 11 1.95 19.68 24.16
CA LEU A 11 3.17 19.39 23.39
C LEU A 11 3.53 17.90 23.42
N ILE A 12 3.36 17.22 24.55
CA ILE A 12 3.60 15.77 24.66
C ILE A 12 2.59 14.99 23.83
N LEU A 13 1.32 15.39 23.82
CA LEU A 13 0.28 14.80 22.98
C LEU A 13 0.57 15.00 21.49
N LEU A 14 0.99 16.20 21.08
CA LEU A 14 1.39 16.50 19.70
C LEU A 14 2.64 15.71 19.28
N ALA A 15 3.65 15.62 20.14
CA ALA A 15 4.85 14.83 19.88
C ALA A 15 4.53 13.33 19.78
N GLY A 16 3.65 12.81 20.64
CA GLY A 16 3.18 11.42 20.58
C GLY A 16 2.40 11.12 19.30
N ALA A 17 1.53 12.02 18.86
CA ALA A 17 0.80 11.89 17.60
C ALA A 17 1.75 11.94 16.39
N ALA A 18 2.73 12.85 16.39
CA ALA A 18 3.73 12.93 15.33
C ALA A 18 4.61 11.66 15.26
N LEU A 19 4.95 11.06 16.40
CA LEU A 19 5.69 9.81 16.47
C LEU A 19 4.87 8.63 15.94
N LEU A 20 3.57 8.56 16.23
CA LEU A 20 2.68 7.52 15.67
C LEU A 20 2.52 7.65 14.15
N VAL A 21 2.40 8.88 13.64
CA VAL A 21 2.33 9.15 12.20
C VAL A 21 3.66 8.79 11.52
N ALA A 22 4.79 9.18 12.11
CA ALA A 22 6.11 8.82 11.60
C ALA A 22 6.37 7.31 11.65
N TYR A 23 5.96 6.62 12.72
CA TYR A 23 6.09 5.18 12.83
C TYR A 23 5.23 4.44 11.80
N GLY A 24 4.01 4.90 11.54
CA GLY A 24 3.18 4.39 10.43
C GLY A 24 3.76 4.68 9.04
N PHE A 25 4.60 5.71 8.91
CA PHE A 25 5.27 6.08 7.67
C PHE A 25 6.55 5.27 7.41
N PHE A 26 7.27 4.85 8.46
CA PHE A 26 8.62 4.28 8.38
C PHE A 26 8.78 2.85 8.91
N ALA A 27 7.83 2.33 9.69
CA ALA A 27 7.91 0.94 10.12
C ALA A 27 7.72 0.00 8.91
N PRO A 28 8.59 -1.00 8.70
CA PRO A 28 8.36 -2.03 7.70
C PRO A 28 7.12 -2.83 8.12
N VAL A 29 5.98 -2.49 7.53
CA VAL A 29 4.76 -3.26 7.66
C VAL A 29 4.83 -4.37 6.61
N LYS A 30 4.69 -5.62 7.03
CA LYS A 30 4.69 -6.77 6.10
C LYS A 30 3.68 -6.54 4.98
N GLY A 31 4.11 -6.74 3.73
CA GLY A 31 3.29 -6.48 2.55
C GLY A 31 3.40 -5.07 1.99
N VAL A 32 4.21 -4.18 2.59
CA VAL A 32 4.43 -2.81 2.10
C VAL A 32 5.81 -2.68 1.47
N ALA A 33 5.85 -2.39 0.17
CA ALA A 33 7.07 -2.18 -0.57
C ALA A 33 7.90 -1.00 -0.01
N PRO A 34 9.24 -1.09 -0.04
CA PRO A 34 10.10 0.02 0.36
C PRO A 34 9.74 1.31 -0.36
N GLY A 35 9.64 2.42 0.38
CA GLY A 35 9.29 3.74 -0.16
C GLY A 35 7.81 3.93 -0.52
N CYS A 36 6.95 2.95 -0.22
CA CYS A 36 5.50 3.10 -0.29
C CYS A 36 4.89 3.36 1.08
N ASN A 37 3.75 4.04 1.10
CA ASN A 37 2.99 4.34 2.30
C ASN A 37 1.58 3.75 2.21
N ILE A 38 1.13 3.08 3.27
CA ILE A 38 -0.19 2.44 3.35
C ILE A 38 -1.37 3.41 3.14
N PHE A 39 -1.22 4.65 3.55
CA PHE A 39 -2.25 5.68 3.48
C PHE A 39 -2.22 6.44 2.14
N ALA A 40 -1.06 6.49 1.48
CA ALA A 40 -0.88 7.25 0.23
C ALA A 40 -0.88 6.37 -1.03
N GLY A 41 -0.97 5.04 -0.89
CA GLY A 41 -1.11 4.14 -2.03
C GLY A 41 -2.42 4.38 -2.80
N THR A 42 -2.36 4.28 -4.12
CA THR A 42 -3.51 4.36 -5.01
C THR A 42 -4.33 3.09 -4.93
N GLU A 43 -5.64 3.25 -4.77
CA GLU A 43 -6.60 2.15 -4.73
C GLU A 43 -6.73 1.47 -6.09
N VAL A 44 -6.95 0.16 -6.09
CA VAL A 44 -7.03 -0.67 -7.31
C VAL A 44 -8.03 -0.10 -8.32
N ALA A 45 -9.21 0.34 -7.84
CA ALA A 45 -10.25 0.91 -8.70
C ALA A 45 -9.88 2.26 -9.35
N ALA A 46 -8.87 2.96 -8.84
CA ALA A 46 -8.41 4.25 -9.36
C ALA A 46 -7.19 4.13 -10.28
N ILE A 47 -6.67 2.91 -10.50
CA ILE A 47 -5.50 2.67 -11.35
C ILE A 47 -5.93 2.68 -12.81
N GLY A 48 -5.30 3.57 -13.59
CA GLY A 48 -5.49 3.67 -15.03
C GLY A 48 -4.25 3.27 -15.84
N PRO A 49 -4.34 3.28 -17.19
CA PRO A 49 -3.29 2.81 -18.11
C PRO A 49 -1.92 3.50 -17.97
N SER A 50 -1.87 4.70 -17.40
CA SER A 50 -0.64 5.48 -17.22
C SER A 50 -0.15 5.52 -15.77
N PHE A 51 -0.70 4.66 -14.91
CA PHE A 51 -0.36 4.65 -13.49
C PHE A 51 1.11 4.28 -13.27
N LYS A 52 1.77 5.00 -12.37
CA LYS A 52 3.09 4.66 -11.83
C LYS A 52 3.18 5.16 -10.39
N GLY A 53 3.47 4.26 -9.46
CA GLY A 53 3.56 4.64 -8.05
C GLY A 53 3.34 3.45 -7.12
N CYS A 54 2.68 3.69 -5.99
CA CYS A 54 2.35 2.67 -5.00
C CYS A 54 0.89 2.27 -5.15
N ALA A 55 0.62 1.03 -5.55
CA ALA A 55 -0.73 0.47 -5.57
C ALA A 55 -1.02 -0.20 -4.22
N ARG A 56 -2.25 -0.05 -3.71
CA ARG A 56 -2.68 -0.69 -2.45
C ARG A 56 -3.94 -1.53 -2.66
N GLY A 57 -4.04 -2.64 -1.94
CA GLY A 57 -5.17 -3.55 -2.00
C GLY A 57 -4.92 -4.84 -1.24
N TYR A 58 -5.73 -5.86 -1.52
CA TYR A 58 -5.63 -7.19 -0.93
C TYR A 58 -5.10 -8.17 -1.96
N TYR A 59 -4.10 -8.97 -1.59
CA TYR A 59 -3.58 -10.02 -2.45
C TYR A 59 -4.59 -11.16 -2.57
N GLN A 60 -4.93 -11.52 -3.79
CA GLN A 60 -5.79 -12.66 -4.08
C GLN A 60 -5.00 -13.84 -4.64
N PRO A 61 -5.42 -15.09 -4.32
CA PRO A 61 -4.87 -16.29 -4.93
C PRO A 61 -4.98 -16.21 -6.46
N GLY A 62 -3.88 -16.40 -7.17
CA GLY A 62 -3.82 -16.24 -8.63
C GLY A 62 -2.94 -15.08 -9.10
N GLY A 63 -2.36 -14.30 -8.16
CA GLY A 63 -1.43 -13.23 -8.51
C GLY A 63 -2.15 -11.92 -8.82
N GLU A 64 -3.19 -11.60 -8.06
CA GLU A 64 -3.99 -10.40 -8.28
C GLU A 64 -3.98 -9.49 -7.03
N ILE A 65 -4.23 -8.21 -7.25
CA ILE A 65 -4.50 -7.23 -6.20
C ILE A 65 -5.94 -6.72 -6.35
N ALA A 66 -6.72 -6.82 -5.28
CA ALA A 66 -8.13 -6.46 -5.25
C ALA A 66 -8.42 -5.32 -4.28
N GLN A 67 -9.52 -4.61 -4.50
CA GLN A 67 -9.95 -3.53 -3.60
C GLN A 67 -10.32 -4.07 -2.20
N THR A 68 -10.88 -5.27 -2.14
CA THR A 68 -11.31 -5.96 -0.91
C THR A 68 -10.91 -7.44 -0.97
N PRO A 69 -10.89 -8.17 0.15
CA PRO A 69 -10.56 -9.60 0.15
C PRO A 69 -11.67 -10.50 -0.44
N ASP A 70 -12.82 -9.94 -0.85
CA ASP A 70 -13.90 -10.70 -1.49
C ASP A 70 -13.49 -11.13 -2.91
N SER A 71 -13.68 -12.40 -3.25
CA SER A 71 -13.38 -12.95 -4.59
C SER A 71 -14.18 -12.31 -5.73
N SER A 72 -15.29 -11.63 -5.44
CA SER A 72 -16.11 -10.90 -6.42
C SER A 72 -15.67 -9.44 -6.60
N SER A 73 -14.68 -8.98 -5.83
CA SER A 73 -14.18 -7.61 -5.86
C SER A 73 -13.46 -7.30 -7.18
N TYR A 74 -13.42 -6.01 -7.53
CA TYR A 74 -12.59 -5.57 -8.63
C TYR A 74 -11.10 -5.82 -8.32
N SER A 75 -10.45 -6.55 -9.23
CA SER A 75 -9.05 -6.94 -9.13
C SER A 75 -8.26 -6.55 -10.39
N LEU A 76 -6.95 -6.40 -10.21
CA LEU A 76 -5.98 -6.25 -11.29
C LEU A 76 -4.91 -7.34 -11.14
N SER A 77 -4.50 -7.91 -12.27
CA SER A 77 -3.40 -8.87 -12.29
C SER A 77 -2.08 -8.19 -11.96
N LEU A 78 -1.25 -8.87 -11.16
CA LEU A 78 0.10 -8.47 -10.82
C LEU A 78 1.08 -9.29 -11.68
N ASP A 79 1.95 -8.61 -12.40
CA ASP A 79 3.15 -9.22 -12.98
C ASP A 79 4.32 -9.00 -12.03
N LEU A 80 4.77 -10.08 -11.38
CA LEU A 80 5.90 -10.07 -10.47
C LEU A 80 7.24 -10.23 -11.19
N GLY A 81 7.25 -10.61 -12.46
CA GLY A 81 8.47 -10.98 -13.19
C GLY A 81 9.32 -11.99 -12.42
N SER A 82 10.52 -11.57 -12.01
CA SER A 82 11.48 -12.36 -11.21
C SER A 82 11.45 -12.09 -9.70
N LEU A 83 10.59 -11.17 -9.25
CA LEU A 83 10.48 -10.83 -7.82
C LEU A 83 9.86 -11.99 -7.03
N ARG A 84 10.43 -12.26 -5.86
CA ARG A 84 9.88 -13.22 -4.89
C ARG A 84 9.20 -12.46 -3.77
N CYS A 85 7.89 -12.31 -3.87
CA CYS A 85 7.07 -11.66 -2.86
C CYS A 85 6.35 -12.73 -2.03
N ASP A 86 6.53 -12.73 -0.70
CA ASP A 86 5.90 -13.69 0.22
C ASP A 86 4.49 -13.23 0.63
N PHE A 87 3.63 -13.00 -0.36
CA PHE A 87 2.25 -12.58 -0.13
C PHE A 87 1.38 -13.75 0.29
N ARG A 88 0.56 -13.53 1.31
CA ARG A 88 -0.46 -14.47 1.77
C ARG A 88 -1.81 -14.12 1.19
N PRO A 89 -2.69 -15.12 0.94
CA PRO A 89 -4.09 -14.85 0.60
C PRO A 89 -4.73 -13.87 1.58
N ASP A 90 -5.52 -12.94 1.06
CA ASP A 90 -6.26 -11.91 1.79
C ASP A 90 -5.37 -10.92 2.57
N GLN A 91 -4.06 -10.93 2.32
CA GLN A 91 -3.14 -9.99 2.92
C GLN A 91 -3.30 -8.61 2.28
N PHE A 92 -3.44 -7.57 3.10
CA PHE A 92 -3.30 -6.21 2.63
C PHE A 92 -1.84 -5.94 2.21
N ILE A 93 -1.66 -5.53 0.96
CA ILE A 93 -0.37 -5.25 0.36
C ILE A 93 -0.35 -3.84 -0.25
N VAL A 94 0.85 -3.27 -0.29
CA VAL A 94 1.15 -2.04 -1.00
C VAL A 94 2.40 -2.27 -1.81
N VAL A 95 2.27 -2.30 -3.13
CA VAL A 95 3.38 -2.61 -4.03
C VAL A 95 3.77 -1.39 -4.83
N ARG A 96 5.06 -1.25 -5.12
CA ARG A 96 5.50 -0.27 -6.11
C ARG A 96 5.31 -0.90 -7.48
N SER A 97 4.56 -0.24 -8.35
CA SER A 97 4.23 -0.77 -9.66
C SER A 97 3.97 0.33 -10.68
N HIS A 98 3.94 -0.08 -11.94
CA HIS A 98 3.37 0.71 -13.03
C HIS A 98 2.34 -0.11 -13.79
N ALA A 99 1.37 0.57 -14.39
CA ALA A 99 0.37 -0.06 -15.22
C ALA A 99 0.90 -0.32 -16.63
N THR A 100 0.52 -1.47 -17.18
CA THR A 100 0.69 -1.83 -18.59
C THR A 100 -0.52 -2.63 -19.05
N THR A 101 -0.53 -3.07 -20.30
CA THR A 101 -1.55 -3.96 -20.84
C THR A 101 -0.93 -5.28 -21.30
N ASP A 102 -1.66 -6.38 -21.12
CA ASP A 102 -1.29 -7.69 -21.68
C ASP A 102 -1.57 -7.77 -23.20
N GLU A 103 -1.28 -8.93 -23.80
CA GLU A 103 -1.55 -9.22 -25.22
C GLU A 103 -3.06 -9.14 -25.57
N GLN A 104 -3.93 -9.30 -24.57
CA GLN A 104 -5.38 -9.17 -24.68
C GLN A 104 -5.88 -7.75 -24.37
N ASN A 105 -4.97 -6.77 -24.25
CA ASN A 105 -5.26 -5.38 -23.95
C ASN A 105 -5.95 -5.16 -22.58
N ARG A 106 -5.74 -6.07 -21.63
CA ARG A 106 -6.22 -5.94 -20.25
C ARG A 106 -5.18 -5.24 -19.39
N LEU A 107 -5.64 -4.35 -18.53
CA LEU A 107 -4.80 -3.61 -17.61
C LEU A 107 -4.20 -4.56 -16.56
N LEU A 108 -2.89 -4.47 -16.37
CA LEU A 108 -2.16 -5.19 -15.32
C LEU A 108 -1.11 -4.29 -14.68
N LEU A 109 -0.64 -4.68 -13.51
CA LEU A 109 0.37 -3.96 -12.75
C LEU A 109 1.68 -4.74 -12.76
N VAL A 110 2.72 -4.16 -13.35
CA VAL A 110 4.08 -4.69 -13.26
C VAL A 110 4.67 -4.24 -11.94
N VAL A 111 5.01 -5.19 -11.07
CA VAL A 111 5.55 -4.92 -9.74
C VAL A 111 7.05 -4.67 -9.84
N GLU A 112 7.50 -3.52 -9.35
CA GLU A 112 8.90 -3.12 -9.28
C GLU A 112 9.51 -3.41 -7.91
N ALA A 113 8.70 -3.38 -6.85
CA ALA A 113 9.13 -3.72 -5.50
C ALA A 113 7.96 -4.23 -4.64
N CYS A 114 8.28 -5.18 -3.77
CA CYS A 114 7.39 -5.72 -2.74
C CYS A 114 8.12 -5.79 -1.38
N GLY A 115 7.37 -6.03 -0.30
CA GLY A 115 7.87 -6.12 1.07
C GLY A 115 7.02 -7.04 1.93
#